data_AF-A0A7S1KIT2-F1
#
_entry.id   AF-A0A7S1KIT2-F1
#
_cell.length_a   1.000
_cell.length_b   1.000
_cell.length_c   1.000
_cell.angle_alpha   90.00
_cell.angle_beta   90.00
_cell.angle_gamma   90.00
#
_symmetry.space_group_name_H-M   'P 1'
#
loop_
_entity.id
_entity.type
_entity.pdbx_description
1 polymer ?
#
loop_
_entity_poly.entity_id
_entity_poly.type
_entity_poly.pdbx_seq_one_letter_code
_entity_poly.pdbx_strand_id
1 'polypeptide(L)'
;MEVDGQGGEGGGDAAEKAIQDSVRAYERRMRAYAKAYKALVWQRDELRQFLTAMAPFLSSGDSEADSILTLTVMGRKVCIMRKTIGRLGHNHPLMTRFSTTPPCFANRQVRQVPADHFMMIVEFARRISTMPHSQVISPPLVEEGDKRHFVEDIEMYSLKYQPYCHLPAADGHEFIAKSAE
;
A
#
# COMPACT_ATOMS: atom_id res chain seq x y z
N MET A 1 -62.08 39.64 -36.67
CA MET A 1 -60.78 39.00 -36.88
C MET A 1 -59.75 39.99 -36.38
N GLU A 2 -59.39 39.92 -35.10
CA GLU A 2 -58.28 40.69 -34.54
C GLU A 2 -57.49 39.73 -33.66
N VAL A 3 -56.19 39.69 -33.93
CA VAL A 3 -55.24 38.66 -33.52
C VAL A 3 -54.56 39.12 -32.23
N ASP A 4 -54.44 38.18 -31.30
CA ASP A 4 -53.68 38.27 -30.06
C ASP A 4 -52.25 38.77 -30.29
N GLY A 5 -51.83 39.72 -29.45
CA GLY A 5 -50.47 40.27 -29.45
C GLY A 5 -49.94 40.42 -28.03
N GLN A 6 -49.99 39.36 -27.22
CA GLN A 6 -49.37 39.34 -25.90
C GLN A 6 -47.94 38.81 -26.01
N GLY A 7 -47.01 39.70 -26.37
CA GLY A 7 -45.57 39.43 -26.38
C GLY A 7 -45.01 39.46 -24.96
N GLY A 8 -44.76 38.28 -24.39
CA GLY A 8 -44.07 38.12 -23.12
C GLY A 8 -42.55 38.29 -23.26
N GLU A 9 -42.07 39.52 -23.13
CA GLU A 9 -40.64 39.81 -22.93
C GLU A 9 -40.33 39.82 -21.42
N GLY A 10 -39.97 38.67 -20.86
CA GLY A 10 -39.64 38.54 -19.43
C GLY A 10 -38.62 37.45 -19.08
N GLY A 11 -37.94 36.88 -20.07
CA GLY A 11 -37.05 35.72 -19.88
C GLY A 11 -35.54 35.99 -19.97
N GLY A 12 -35.12 37.14 -20.52
CA GLY A 12 -33.70 37.42 -20.81
C GLY A 12 -32.84 37.63 -19.56
N ASP A 13 -33.33 38.44 -18.61
CA ASP A 13 -32.58 38.84 -17.41
C ASP A 13 -32.36 37.66 -16.44
N ALA A 14 -33.34 36.76 -16.33
CA ALA A 14 -33.23 35.56 -15.51
C ALA A 14 -32.23 34.55 -16.08
N ALA A 15 -32.20 34.37 -17.41
CA ALA A 15 -31.25 33.50 -18.09
C ALA A 15 -29.82 34.05 -18.00
N GLU A 16 -29.64 35.37 -18.20
CA GLU A 16 -28.34 36.03 -18.09
C GLU A 16 -27.78 35.96 -16.67
N LYS A 17 -28.63 36.19 -15.65
CA LYS A 17 -28.26 36.03 -14.24
C LYS A 17 -27.87 34.59 -13.90
N ALA A 18 -28.61 33.60 -14.40
CA ALA A 18 -28.28 32.19 -14.19
C ALA A 18 -26.92 31.81 -14.82
N ILE A 19 -26.63 32.33 -16.02
CA ILE A 19 -25.32 32.17 -16.66
C ILE A 19 -24.24 32.83 -15.80
N GLN A 20 -24.45 34.06 -15.33
CA GLN A 20 -23.48 34.78 -14.51
C GLN A 20 -23.20 34.07 -13.18
N ASP A 21 -24.24 33.54 -12.52
CA ASP A 21 -24.10 32.77 -11.29
C ASP A 21 -23.37 31.44 -11.52
N SER A 22 -23.61 30.79 -12.65
CA SER A 22 -22.89 29.56 -13.05
C SER A 22 -21.40 29.82 -13.29
N VAL A 23 -21.06 30.93 -13.96
CA VAL A 23 -19.68 31.37 -14.20
C VAL A 23 -19.00 31.69 -12.86
N ARG A 24 -19.66 32.43 -11.97
CA ARG A 24 -19.14 32.72 -10.62
C ARG A 24 -18.95 31.47 -9.78
N ALA A 25 -19.84 30.48 -9.89
CA ALA A 25 -19.71 29.21 -9.20
C ALA A 25 -18.51 28.41 -9.75
N TYR A 26 -18.33 28.39 -11.07
CA TYR A 26 -17.19 27.76 -11.73
C TYR A 26 -15.88 28.41 -11.33
N GLU A 27 -15.77 29.74 -11.37
CA GLU A 27 -14.59 30.47 -10.93
C GLU A 27 -14.21 30.18 -9.48
N ARG A 28 -15.21 30.14 -8.58
CA ARG A 28 -14.99 29.78 -7.17
C ARG A 28 -14.41 28.37 -7.04
N ARG A 29 -14.95 27.39 -7.77
CA ARG A 29 -14.42 26.02 -7.79
C ARG A 29 -13.00 25.98 -8.36
N MET A 30 -12.73 26.68 -9.45
CA MET A 30 -11.38 26.76 -10.04
C MET A 30 -10.36 27.37 -9.08
N ARG A 31 -10.71 28.43 -8.35
CA ARG A 31 -9.84 28.99 -7.30
C ARG A 31 -9.61 28.00 -6.17
N ALA A 32 -10.63 27.26 -5.74
CA ALA A 32 -10.50 26.21 -4.74
C ALA A 32 -9.57 25.08 -5.20
N TYR A 33 -9.74 24.59 -6.44
CA TYR A 33 -8.85 23.58 -7.03
C TYR A 33 -7.42 24.09 -7.16
N ALA A 34 -7.21 25.32 -7.64
CA ALA A 34 -5.89 25.92 -7.74
C ALA A 34 -5.21 26.03 -6.37
N LYS A 35 -5.96 26.40 -5.32
CA LYS A 35 -5.45 26.44 -3.94
C LYS A 35 -5.07 25.05 -3.44
N ALA A 36 -5.94 24.05 -3.65
CA ALA A 36 -5.68 22.66 -3.25
C ALA A 36 -4.47 22.09 -3.98
N TYR A 37 -4.35 22.34 -5.28
CA TYR A 37 -3.22 21.92 -6.10
C TYR A 37 -1.91 22.55 -5.61
N LYS A 38 -1.90 23.85 -5.33
CA LYS A 38 -0.72 24.53 -4.75
C LYS A 38 -0.31 23.91 -3.41
N ALA A 39 -1.26 23.61 -2.54
CA ALA A 39 -0.99 22.95 -1.26
C ALA A 39 -0.39 21.54 -1.48
N LEU A 40 -0.93 20.77 -2.42
CA LEU A 40 -0.41 19.44 -2.75
C LEU A 40 1.02 19.49 -3.32
N VAL A 41 1.29 20.46 -4.20
CA VAL A 41 2.63 20.69 -4.76
C VAL A 41 3.62 21.06 -3.65
N TRP A 42 3.22 21.95 -2.75
CA TRP A 42 4.03 22.32 -1.59
C TRP A 42 4.36 21.11 -0.72
N GLN A 43 3.36 20.30 -0.37
CA GLN A 43 3.56 19.07 0.42
C GLN A 43 4.45 18.06 -0.30
N ARG A 44 4.30 17.90 -1.62
CA ARG A 44 5.19 17.07 -2.43
C ARG A 44 6.64 17.55 -2.34
N ASP A 45 6.86 18.85 -2.41
CA ASP A 45 8.21 19.43 -2.40
C ASP A 45 8.85 19.32 -1.02
N GLU A 46 8.10 19.51 0.07
CA GLU A 46 8.55 19.24 1.44
C GLU A 46 8.92 17.77 1.63
N LEU A 47 8.07 16.84 1.20
CA LEU A 47 8.36 15.41 1.26
C LEU A 47 9.61 15.05 0.46
N ARG A 48 9.77 15.64 -0.73
CA ARG A 48 10.96 15.42 -1.56
C ARG A 48 12.22 15.90 -0.85
N GLN A 49 12.18 17.10 -0.26
CA GLN A 49 13.31 17.65 0.49
C GLN A 49 13.67 16.78 1.69
N PHE A 50 12.67 16.34 2.46
CA PHE A 50 12.86 15.42 3.58
C PHE A 50 13.49 14.11 3.13
N LEU A 51 12.96 13.47 2.09
CA LEU A 51 13.48 12.20 1.58
C LEU A 51 14.92 12.35 1.05
N THR A 52 15.25 13.47 0.40
CA THR A 52 16.63 13.76 -0.01
C THR A 52 17.56 13.91 1.19
N ALA A 53 17.14 14.63 2.23
CA ALA A 53 17.94 14.78 3.46
C ALA A 53 18.12 13.45 4.21
N MET A 54 17.10 12.58 4.19
CA MET A 54 17.13 11.28 4.86
C MET A 54 17.81 10.17 4.04
N ALA A 55 18.01 10.36 2.73
CA ALA A 55 18.57 9.34 1.84
C ALA A 55 19.87 8.69 2.37
N PRO A 56 20.86 9.44 2.92
CA PRO A 56 22.09 8.83 3.46
C PRO A 56 21.85 7.88 4.65
N PHE A 57 20.79 8.09 5.42
CA PHE A 57 20.45 7.27 6.59
C PHE A 57 19.57 6.08 6.21
N LEU A 58 18.81 6.20 5.12
CA LEU A 58 17.86 5.18 4.67
C LEU A 58 18.46 4.25 3.61
N SER A 59 19.49 4.68 2.89
CA SER A 59 20.12 3.88 1.84
C SER A 59 20.98 2.77 2.41
N SER A 60 20.91 1.58 1.80
CA SER A 60 21.83 0.48 2.10
C SER A 60 23.12 0.50 1.28
N GLY A 61 23.36 1.54 0.45
CA GLY A 61 24.48 1.59 -0.49
C GLY A 61 24.29 0.70 -1.73
N ASP A 62 23.18 -0.03 -1.80
CA ASP A 62 22.75 -0.85 -2.93
C ASP A 62 21.43 -0.30 -3.48
N SER A 63 21.51 0.32 -4.66
CA SER A 63 20.37 0.95 -5.33
C SER A 63 19.29 -0.06 -5.73
N GLU A 64 19.63 -1.33 -5.96
CA GLU A 64 18.62 -2.35 -6.26
C GLU A 64 17.86 -2.72 -4.99
N ALA A 65 18.58 -2.94 -3.88
CA ALA A 65 17.98 -3.23 -2.58
C ALA A 65 17.08 -2.10 -2.07
N ASP A 66 17.40 -0.84 -2.39
CA ASP A 66 16.61 0.34 -2.03
C ASP A 66 15.40 0.59 -2.96
N SER A 67 15.23 -0.19 -4.02
CA SER A 67 14.10 -0.05 -4.95
C SER A 67 12.74 -0.35 -4.29
N ILE A 68 11.70 0.39 -4.68
CA ILE A 68 10.33 0.16 -4.21
C ILE A 68 9.66 -0.90 -5.10
N LEU A 69 9.24 -1.99 -4.47
CA LEU A 69 8.35 -2.99 -5.04
C LEU A 69 6.91 -2.59 -4.79
N THR A 70 6.08 -2.67 -5.84
CA THR A 70 4.67 -2.26 -5.79
C THR A 70 3.80 -3.40 -6.33
N LEU A 71 2.75 -3.74 -5.58
CA LEU A 71 1.73 -4.71 -6.00
C LEU A 71 0.35 -4.16 -5.68
N THR A 72 -0.62 -4.39 -6.56
CA THR A 72 -2.03 -4.11 -6.27
C THR A 72 -2.73 -5.40 -5.85
N VAL A 73 -3.27 -5.42 -4.62
CA VAL A 73 -4.03 -6.54 -4.05
C VAL A 73 -5.44 -6.03 -3.74
N MET A 74 -6.47 -6.59 -4.38
CA MET A 74 -7.88 -6.21 -4.13
C MET A 74 -8.14 -4.70 -4.25
N GLY A 75 -7.53 -4.05 -5.26
CA GLY A 75 -7.63 -2.61 -5.48
C GLY A 75 -6.80 -1.75 -4.51
N ARG A 76 -6.16 -2.35 -3.50
CA ARG A 76 -5.24 -1.65 -2.60
C ARG A 76 -3.79 -1.81 -3.08
N LYS A 77 -3.05 -0.70 -3.08
CA LYS A 77 -1.64 -0.68 -3.46
C LYS A 77 -0.78 -1.00 -2.23
N VAL A 78 0.05 -2.03 -2.32
CA VAL A 78 1.02 -2.43 -1.29
C VAL A 78 2.41 -2.14 -1.82
N CYS A 79 3.15 -1.31 -1.09
CA CYS A 79 4.49 -0.88 -1.44
C CYS A 79 5.48 -1.30 -0.37
N ILE A 80 6.60 -1.91 -0.76
CA ILE A 80 7.70 -2.25 0.14
C ILE A 80 9.04 -1.93 -0.51
N MET A 81 10.09 -1.74 0.29
CA MET A 81 11.46 -1.73 -0.27
C MET A 81 11.88 -3.17 -0.60
N ARG A 82 12.60 -3.39 -1.71
CA ARG A 82 13.08 -4.73 -2.10
C ARG A 82 13.86 -5.42 -0.99
N LYS A 83 14.71 -4.68 -0.28
CA LYS A 83 15.48 -5.18 0.88
C LYS A 83 14.63 -5.78 2.01
N THR A 84 13.36 -5.37 2.14
CA THR A 84 12.41 -5.86 3.15
C THR A 84 12.27 -7.38 3.11
N ILE A 85 12.26 -7.94 1.90
CA ILE A 85 12.09 -9.37 1.64
C ILE A 85 13.28 -9.98 0.88
N GLY A 86 14.29 -9.17 0.54
CA GLY A 86 15.48 -9.61 -0.20
C GLY A 86 16.27 -10.71 0.51
N ARG A 87 16.29 -10.70 1.86
CA ARG A 87 16.97 -11.72 2.67
C ARG A 87 16.31 -13.10 2.62
N LEU A 88 15.07 -13.20 2.14
CA LEU A 88 14.38 -14.48 1.94
C LEU A 88 14.85 -15.22 0.67
N GLY A 89 15.66 -14.55 -0.16
CA GLY A 89 16.18 -15.07 -1.42
C GLY A 89 15.39 -14.57 -2.64
N HIS A 90 16.08 -14.45 -3.77
CA HIS A 90 15.53 -13.89 -5.01
C HIS A 90 14.38 -14.71 -5.60
N ASN A 91 14.35 -16.02 -5.32
CA ASN A 91 13.32 -16.94 -5.79
C ASN A 91 12.18 -17.14 -4.78
N HIS A 92 12.16 -16.40 -3.66
CA HIS A 92 11.12 -16.53 -2.66
C HIS A 92 9.74 -16.16 -3.24
N PRO A 93 8.64 -16.88 -2.92
CA PRO A 93 7.31 -16.60 -3.47
C PRO A 93 6.80 -15.17 -3.23
N LEU A 94 7.20 -14.52 -2.11
CA LEU A 94 6.90 -13.11 -1.90
C LEU A 94 7.65 -12.21 -2.89
N MET A 95 8.94 -12.48 -3.16
CA MET A 95 9.74 -11.69 -4.09
C MET A 95 9.18 -11.81 -5.51
N THR A 96 8.88 -13.03 -5.94
CA THR A 96 8.31 -13.29 -7.26
C THR A 96 6.89 -12.71 -7.40
N ARG A 97 6.14 -12.54 -6.30
CA ARG A 97 4.82 -11.93 -6.31
C ARG A 97 4.85 -10.45 -6.68
N PHE A 98 5.92 -9.74 -6.34
CA PHE A 98 6.17 -8.36 -6.77
C PHE A 98 6.84 -8.27 -8.15
N SER A 99 7.27 -9.40 -8.73
CA SER A 99 7.90 -9.41 -10.06
C SER A 99 6.87 -9.17 -11.16
N THR A 100 7.24 -8.32 -12.11
CA THR A 100 6.49 -8.09 -13.35
C THR A 100 6.96 -8.99 -14.50
N THR A 101 7.93 -9.88 -14.27
CA THR A 101 8.54 -10.73 -15.31
C THR A 101 7.80 -12.06 -15.46
N PRO A 102 7.26 -12.39 -16.65
CA PRO A 102 6.66 -13.69 -16.97
C PRO A 102 7.60 -14.89 -16.67
N PRO A 103 7.09 -16.06 -16.20
CA PRO A 103 5.70 -16.35 -15.88
C PRO A 103 5.39 -15.91 -14.44
N CYS A 104 5.28 -14.60 -14.24
CA CYS A 104 4.65 -13.99 -13.07
C CYS A 104 3.25 -14.58 -12.90
N PHE A 105 3.15 -15.62 -12.06
CA PHE A 105 1.92 -16.29 -11.63
C PHE A 105 0.81 -16.40 -12.70
N ALA A 106 1.08 -17.12 -13.79
CA ALA A 106 0.16 -17.29 -14.92
C ALA A 106 -1.23 -17.87 -14.58
N ASN A 107 -1.42 -18.49 -13.39
CA ASN A 107 -2.65 -19.21 -13.00
C ASN A 107 -3.26 -18.82 -11.63
N ARG A 108 -3.03 -17.62 -11.07
CA ARG A 108 -3.51 -17.25 -9.71
C ARG A 108 -4.78 -16.39 -9.62
N GLN A 109 -5.66 -16.38 -10.62
CA GLN A 109 -7.01 -15.81 -10.42
C GLN A 109 -7.83 -16.55 -9.33
N VAL A 110 -7.39 -17.73 -8.89
CA VAL A 110 -8.15 -18.63 -8.01
C VAL A 110 -7.94 -18.40 -6.49
N ARG A 111 -6.90 -17.66 -6.05
CA ARG A 111 -6.71 -17.30 -4.63
C ARG A 111 -6.33 -15.83 -4.48
N GLN A 112 -7.35 -15.00 -4.27
CA GLN A 112 -7.20 -13.60 -3.93
C GLN A 112 -6.99 -13.50 -2.42
N VAL A 113 -5.73 -13.42 -1.98
CA VAL A 113 -5.41 -13.14 -0.57
C VAL A 113 -5.96 -11.76 -0.23
N PRO A 114 -6.73 -11.60 0.86
CA PRO A 114 -7.16 -10.29 1.33
C PRO A 114 -5.96 -9.36 1.51
N ALA A 115 -6.12 -8.08 1.19
CA ALA A 115 -5.02 -7.12 1.30
C ALA A 115 -4.42 -7.07 2.71
N ASP A 116 -5.27 -7.20 3.73
CA ASP A 116 -4.86 -7.16 5.14
C ASP A 116 -4.05 -8.42 5.52
N HIS A 117 -4.45 -9.60 5.05
CA HIS A 117 -3.66 -10.82 5.20
C HIS A 117 -2.30 -10.68 4.51
N PHE A 118 -2.28 -10.17 3.28
CA PHE A 118 -1.05 -9.99 2.54
C PHE A 118 -0.09 -9.02 3.25
N MET A 119 -0.59 -7.92 3.80
CA MET A 119 0.23 -6.99 4.60
C MET A 119 0.81 -7.66 5.85
N MET A 120 0.01 -8.44 6.59
CA MET A 120 0.48 -9.17 7.77
C MET A 120 1.57 -10.20 7.42
N ILE A 121 1.43 -10.88 6.28
CA ILE A 121 2.43 -11.84 5.77
C ILE A 121 3.73 -11.12 5.42
N VAL A 122 3.65 -10.01 4.68
CA VAL A 122 4.81 -9.19 4.33
C VAL A 122 5.51 -8.63 5.57
N GLU A 123 4.74 -8.20 6.56
CA GLU A 123 5.27 -7.69 7.83
C GLU A 123 5.95 -8.79 8.66
N PHE A 124 5.38 -10.00 8.71
CA PHE A 124 6.04 -11.14 9.33
C PHE A 124 7.34 -11.50 8.61
N ALA A 125 7.32 -11.50 7.28
CA ALA A 125 8.50 -11.74 6.45
C ALA A 125 9.59 -10.67 6.66
N ARG A 126 9.20 -9.41 6.88
CA ARG A 126 10.10 -8.32 7.26
C ARG A 126 10.73 -8.57 8.62
N ARG A 127 9.95 -8.96 9.62
CA ARG A 127 10.47 -9.28 10.96
C ARG A 127 11.46 -10.43 10.89
N ILE A 128 11.14 -11.50 10.16
CA ILE A 128 12.09 -12.58 9.86
C ILE A 128 13.34 -12.00 9.22
N SER A 129 13.24 -11.16 8.20
CA SER A 129 14.43 -10.65 7.53
C SER A 129 15.29 -9.72 8.39
N THR A 130 14.71 -8.94 9.31
CA THR A 130 15.37 -7.79 9.95
C THR A 130 15.73 -7.97 11.41
N MET A 131 15.05 -8.86 12.14
CA MET A 131 15.32 -9.07 13.56
C MET A 131 16.71 -9.69 13.77
N PRO A 132 17.40 -9.36 14.87
CA PRO A 132 18.65 -9.99 15.26
C PRO A 132 18.57 -11.51 15.34
N HIS A 133 19.71 -12.16 15.12
CA HIS A 133 19.83 -13.60 15.34
C HIS A 133 19.54 -13.92 16.82
N SER A 134 18.98 -15.11 17.09
CA SER A 134 18.57 -15.56 18.43
C SER A 134 17.32 -14.88 19.03
N GLN A 135 16.53 -14.14 18.25
CA GLN A 135 15.22 -13.65 18.69
C GLN A 135 14.08 -14.51 18.14
N VAL A 136 13.11 -14.82 19.00
CA VAL A 136 11.87 -15.48 18.60
C VAL A 136 10.92 -14.46 17.98
N ILE A 137 10.43 -14.79 16.79
CA ILE A 137 9.53 -13.97 15.99
C ILE A 137 8.20 -14.70 15.92
N SER A 138 7.22 -14.21 16.68
CA SER A 138 5.89 -14.79 16.68
C SER A 138 5.14 -14.45 15.38
N PRO A 139 4.29 -15.38 14.88
CA PRO A 139 3.43 -15.09 13.74
C PRO A 139 2.45 -13.95 14.08
N PRO A 140 1.86 -13.29 13.06
CA PRO A 140 0.85 -12.25 13.28
C PRO A 140 -0.31 -12.77 14.14
N LEU A 141 -0.82 -11.93 15.04
CA LEU A 141 -2.04 -12.26 15.78
C LEU A 141 -3.24 -12.10 14.85
N VAL A 142 -4.06 -13.15 14.75
CA VAL A 142 -5.23 -13.21 13.88
C VAL A 142 -6.42 -13.71 14.70
N GLU A 143 -7.58 -13.13 14.47
CA GLU A 143 -8.85 -13.56 15.07
C GLU A 143 -9.08 -15.06 14.81
N GLU A 144 -9.60 -15.79 15.80
CA GLU A 144 -9.70 -17.26 15.70
C GLU A 144 -10.60 -17.70 14.52
N GLY A 145 -11.59 -16.88 14.15
CA GLY A 145 -12.44 -17.13 12.97
C GLY A 145 -11.71 -17.06 11.63
N ASP A 146 -10.65 -16.24 11.53
CA ASP A 146 -9.90 -15.99 10.29
C ASP A 146 -8.58 -16.74 10.23
N LYS A 147 -8.11 -17.27 11.37
CA LYS A 147 -6.84 -17.96 11.52
C LYS A 147 -6.64 -19.09 10.51
N ARG A 148 -7.67 -19.91 10.25
CA ARG A 148 -7.58 -20.99 9.26
C ARG A 148 -7.24 -20.45 7.86
N HIS A 149 -7.94 -19.42 7.41
CA HIS A 149 -7.70 -18.79 6.11
C HIS A 149 -6.33 -18.13 6.07
N PHE A 150 -5.94 -17.47 7.16
CA PHE A 150 -4.62 -16.85 7.26
C PHE A 150 -3.47 -17.86 7.18
N VAL A 151 -3.62 -19.04 7.81
CA VAL A 151 -2.64 -20.14 7.72
C VAL A 151 -2.48 -20.62 6.27
N GLU A 152 -3.58 -20.78 5.53
CA GLU A 152 -3.50 -21.17 4.12
C GLU A 152 -2.82 -20.08 3.26
N ASP A 153 -3.09 -18.80 3.56
CA ASP A 153 -2.53 -17.67 2.83
C ASP A 153 -1.02 -17.51 3.08
N ILE A 154 -0.56 -17.63 4.34
CA ILE A 154 0.86 -17.49 4.69
C ILE A 154 1.70 -18.64 4.13
N GLU A 155 1.16 -19.87 4.12
CA GLU A 155 1.82 -21.05 3.55
C GLU A 155 1.95 -20.98 2.03
N MET A 156 1.01 -20.31 1.34
CA MET A 156 1.12 -20.03 -0.09
C MET A 156 2.38 -19.20 -0.44
N TYR A 157 2.94 -18.50 0.54
CA TYR A 157 4.17 -17.72 0.42
C TYR A 157 5.40 -18.41 1.02
N SER A 158 5.32 -19.72 1.28
CA SER A 158 6.38 -20.53 1.89
C SER A 158 6.78 -20.08 3.30
N LEU A 159 5.87 -19.42 4.01
CA LEU A 159 6.03 -19.04 5.42
C LEU A 159 5.11 -19.92 6.26
N LYS A 160 5.60 -20.43 7.39
CA LYS A 160 4.81 -21.21 8.33
C LYS A 160 4.17 -20.28 9.37
N TYR A 161 2.92 -20.54 9.75
CA TYR A 161 2.25 -19.85 10.86
C TYR A 161 2.72 -20.41 12.21
N GLN A 162 3.99 -20.19 12.54
CA GLN A 162 4.60 -20.65 13.78
C GLN A 162 5.73 -19.70 14.19
N PRO A 163 6.17 -19.72 15.46
CA PRO A 163 7.34 -18.96 15.88
C PRO A 163 8.56 -19.30 15.03
N TYR A 164 9.29 -18.27 14.63
CA TYR A 164 10.52 -18.37 13.85
C TYR A 164 11.71 -17.87 14.69
N CYS A 165 12.86 -18.54 14.64
CA CYS A 165 14.06 -18.11 15.35
C CYS A 165 15.31 -18.34 14.49
N HIS A 166 16.15 -17.31 14.33
CA HIS A 166 17.44 -17.38 13.66
C HIS A 166 18.53 -17.85 14.62
N LEU A 167 18.42 -19.08 15.11
CA LEU A 167 19.52 -19.72 15.85
C LEU A 167 20.31 -20.59 14.87
N PRO A 168 21.65 -20.66 14.98
CA PRO A 168 22.36 -21.81 14.43
C PRO A 168 21.71 -23.07 15.03
N ALA A 169 21.67 -24.16 14.27
CA ALA A 169 21.24 -25.45 14.79
C ALA A 169 22.22 -25.91 15.88
N ALA A 170 22.11 -25.33 17.07
CA ALA A 170 22.88 -25.65 18.24
C ALA A 170 21.96 -26.49 19.14
N ASP A 171 22.16 -27.80 19.01
CA ASP A 171 22.10 -28.73 20.14
C ASP A 171 20.74 -28.90 20.85
N GLY A 172 19.65 -29.03 20.09
CA GLY A 172 18.47 -29.77 20.56
C GLY A 172 17.74 -29.22 21.79
N HIS A 173 17.97 -27.96 22.17
CA HIS A 173 17.25 -27.35 23.28
C HIS A 173 15.93 -26.71 22.81
N GLU A 174 14.84 -27.18 23.40
CA GLU A 174 13.48 -26.67 23.26
C GLU A 174 13.42 -25.16 23.55
N PHE A 175 12.62 -24.46 22.74
CA PHE A 175 12.46 -23.01 22.80
C PHE A 175 11.97 -22.55 24.18
N ILE A 176 12.82 -21.87 24.96
CA ILE A 176 12.36 -21.17 26.17
C ILE A 176 11.81 -19.80 25.74
N ALA A 177 10.51 -19.76 25.43
CA ALA A 177 9.77 -18.51 25.45
C ALA A 177 9.73 -18.03 26.91
N LYS A 178 10.62 -17.11 27.30
CA LYS A 178 10.46 -16.39 28.55
C LYS A 178 9.24 -15.48 28.40
N SER A 179 8.12 -15.90 28.96
CA SER A 179 7.00 -15.01 29.26
C SER A 179 7.52 -13.88 30.14
N ALA A 180 7.33 -12.64 29.72
CA ALA A 180 7.53 -11.50 30.60
C ALA A 180 6.39 -11.50 31.63
N GLU A 181 6.76 -11.58 32.91
CA GLU A 181 5.90 -11.18 34.04
C GLU A 181 5.70 -9.66 34.05
#